data_AF-A0A4R4XZR0-F1
#
_entry.id   AF-A0A4R4XZR0-F1
#
_cell.length_a   1.000
_cell.length_b   1.000
_cell.length_c   1.000
_cell.angle_alpha   90.00
_cell.angle_beta   90.00
_cell.angle_gamma   90.00
#
_symmetry.space_group_name_H-M   'P 1'
#
loop_
_entity.id
_entity.type
_entity.pdbx_description
1 polymer ?
#
loop_
_entity_poly.entity_id
_entity_poly.type
_entity_poly.pdbx_seq_one_letter_code
_entity_poly.pdbx_strand_id
1 'polypeptide(L)'
;MLDTPRLAHDMAVNGGHVDHVAISLPADDGRLSDATWRQLVYEAVVSMGFSRRRWVAVHHGRSAQGNDHVHLVVNLVEEQGQVANTYRDWPRWRSWCQQTEHRMNLMPSSPGPAAMPPAEPRSTAPSGQGTT
;
A
#
# COMPACT_ATOMS: atom_id res chain seq x y z
N MET A 1 6.92 1.94 -22.22
CA MET A 1 7.44 2.49 -20.95
C MET A 1 6.36 2.33 -19.88
N LEU A 2 6.69 2.35 -18.58
CA LEU A 2 5.70 2.08 -17.51
C LEU A 2 4.57 3.12 -17.49
N ASP A 3 4.88 4.38 -17.77
CA ASP A 3 3.99 5.54 -17.81
C ASP A 3 3.28 5.76 -19.15
N THR A 4 3.57 4.93 -20.17
CA THR A 4 2.99 5.07 -21.53
C THR A 4 1.46 5.16 -21.53
N PRO A 5 0.69 4.35 -20.77
CA PRO A 5 -0.77 4.47 -20.78
C PRO A 5 -1.27 5.83 -20.30
N ARG A 6 -0.60 6.44 -19.31
CA ARG A 6 -0.97 7.78 -18.82
C ARG A 6 -0.76 8.83 -19.89
N LEU A 7 0.40 8.80 -20.54
CA LEU A 7 0.77 9.76 -21.58
C LEU A 7 -0.13 9.65 -22.81
N ALA A 8 -0.49 8.43 -23.21
CA ALA A 8 -1.33 8.19 -24.39
C ALA A 8 -2.76 8.73 -24.26
N HIS A 9 -3.28 8.79 -23.02
CA HIS A 9 -4.67 9.21 -22.74
C HIS A 9 -4.76 10.58 -22.06
N ASP A 10 -3.64 11.30 -21.91
CA ASP A 10 -3.55 12.59 -21.20
C ASP A 10 -4.22 12.60 -19.81
N MET A 11 -4.05 11.50 -19.07
CA MET A 11 -4.73 11.32 -17.79
C MET A 11 -3.97 12.00 -16.64
N ALA A 12 -4.65 12.90 -15.95
CA ALA A 12 -4.21 13.46 -14.67
C ALA A 12 -4.76 12.63 -13.50
N VAL A 13 -3.88 12.17 -12.63
CA VAL A 13 -4.25 11.44 -11.40
C VAL A 13 -3.85 12.30 -10.20
N ASN A 14 -4.82 12.68 -9.39
CA ASN A 14 -4.59 13.46 -8.18
C ASN A 14 -3.70 12.67 -7.20
N GLY A 15 -2.62 13.28 -6.71
CA GLY A 15 -1.63 12.60 -5.85
C GLY A 15 -0.57 11.77 -6.60
N GLY A 16 -0.61 11.73 -7.93
CA GLY A 16 0.35 11.00 -8.76
C GLY A 16 -0.23 9.76 -9.42
N HIS A 17 0.43 9.27 -10.48
CA HIS A 17 -0.05 8.16 -11.30
C HIS A 17 0.62 6.81 -10.97
N VAL A 18 1.37 6.78 -9.87
CA VAL A 18 2.14 5.61 -9.44
C VAL A 18 1.74 5.26 -8.02
N ASP A 19 1.36 4.01 -7.82
CA ASP A 19 1.33 3.39 -6.50
C ASP A 19 2.70 2.73 -6.25
N HIS A 20 3.32 3.04 -5.13
CA HIS A 20 4.60 2.48 -4.73
C HIS A 20 4.49 1.92 -3.31
N VAL A 21 4.68 0.62 -3.18
CA VAL A 21 4.58 -0.08 -1.91
C VAL A 21 5.77 -1.01 -1.73
N ALA A 22 6.27 -1.09 -0.50
CA ALA A 22 7.23 -2.11 -0.08
C ALA A 22 6.49 -3.26 0.62
N ILE A 23 6.80 -4.48 0.21
CA ILE A 23 6.42 -5.70 0.93
C ILE A 23 7.68 -6.18 1.64
N SER A 24 7.62 -6.27 2.97
CA SER A 24 8.78 -6.58 3.80
C SER A 24 8.49 -7.76 4.70
N LEU A 25 9.48 -8.64 4.83
CA LEU A 25 9.52 -9.75 5.75
C LEU A 25 10.46 -9.39 6.92
N PRO A 26 10.03 -9.54 8.19
CA PRO A 26 10.90 -9.36 9.34
C PRO A 26 12.13 -10.28 9.29
N ALA A 27 13.26 -9.81 9.83
CA ALA A 27 14.49 -10.59 9.86
C ALA A 27 14.33 -11.98 10.52
N ASP A 28 13.46 -12.08 11.53
CA ASP A 28 13.19 -13.30 12.29
C ASP A 28 12.46 -14.38 11.48
N ASP A 29 11.72 -13.99 10.43
CA ASP A 29 11.04 -14.92 9.51
C ASP A 29 11.98 -15.40 8.38
N GLY A 30 13.26 -14.99 8.41
CA GLY A 30 14.31 -15.53 7.56
C GLY A 30 14.39 -14.87 6.18
N ARG A 31 14.17 -15.66 5.12
CA ARG A 31 14.24 -15.24 3.70
C ARG A 31 13.27 -16.06 2.87
N LEU A 32 12.69 -15.42 1.86
CA LEU A 32 11.90 -16.11 0.85
C LEU A 32 12.74 -16.34 -0.41
N SER A 33 12.36 -17.34 -1.19
CA SER A 33 12.93 -17.51 -2.52
C SER A 33 12.38 -16.46 -3.48
N ASP A 34 13.11 -16.14 -4.55
CA ASP A 34 12.62 -15.26 -5.62
C ASP A 34 11.31 -15.77 -6.23
N ALA A 35 11.13 -17.09 -6.30
CA ALA A 35 9.89 -17.70 -6.78
C ALA A 35 8.70 -17.42 -5.86
N THR A 36 8.92 -17.46 -4.54
CA THR A 36 7.92 -17.11 -3.54
C THR A 36 7.60 -15.61 -3.59
N TRP A 37 8.63 -14.76 -3.65
CA TRP A 37 8.45 -13.32 -3.79
C TRP A 37 7.64 -12.96 -5.04
N ARG A 38 7.98 -13.58 -6.18
CA ARG A 38 7.22 -13.45 -7.42
C ARG A 38 5.75 -13.79 -7.21
N GLN A 39 5.46 -14.94 -6.59
CA GLN A 39 4.08 -15.36 -6.31
C GLN A 39 3.34 -14.33 -5.44
N LEU A 40 3.95 -13.88 -4.36
CA LEU A 40 3.34 -12.88 -3.45
C LEU A 40 3.05 -11.56 -4.15
N VAL A 41 3.95 -11.09 -5.02
CA VAL A 41 3.73 -9.89 -5.82
C VAL A 41 2.53 -10.05 -6.75
N TYR A 42 2.42 -11.18 -7.45
CA TYR A 42 1.26 -11.46 -8.30
C TYR A 42 -0.05 -11.47 -7.49
N GLU A 43 -0.05 -12.13 -6.33
CA GLU A 43 -1.19 -12.16 -5.43
C GLU A 43 -1.57 -10.75 -4.96
N ALA A 44 -0.59 -9.93 -4.54
CA ALA A 44 -0.81 -8.55 -4.12
C ALA A 44 -1.43 -7.71 -5.23
N VAL A 45 -0.90 -7.77 -6.46
CA VAL A 45 -1.43 -7.05 -7.62
C VAL A 45 -2.89 -7.43 -7.88
N VAL A 46 -3.23 -8.72 -7.80
CA VAL A 46 -4.60 -9.19 -8.00
C VAL A 46 -5.51 -8.73 -6.86
N SER A 47 -5.10 -8.94 -5.61
CA SER A 47 -5.87 -8.57 -4.42
C SER A 47 -6.13 -7.07 -4.33
N MET A 48 -5.23 -6.25 -4.85
CA MET A 48 -5.38 -4.79 -4.90
C MET A 48 -6.22 -4.29 -6.08
N GLY A 49 -6.64 -5.17 -6.99
CA GLY A 49 -7.43 -4.79 -8.18
C GLY A 49 -6.58 -4.19 -9.30
N PHE A 50 -5.29 -4.52 -9.33
CA PHE A 50 -4.32 -3.97 -10.28
C PHE A 50 -3.98 -4.90 -11.45
N SER A 51 -4.71 -6.01 -11.65
CA SER A 51 -4.39 -7.02 -12.67
C SER A 51 -4.28 -6.53 -14.12
N ARG A 52 -4.97 -5.44 -14.48
CA ARG A 52 -4.94 -4.84 -15.83
C ARG A 52 -3.87 -3.75 -16.00
N ARG A 53 -3.15 -3.44 -14.93
CA ARG A 53 -2.20 -2.32 -14.88
C ARG A 53 -0.79 -2.82 -15.12
N ARG A 54 0.04 -1.95 -15.72
CA ARG A 54 1.48 -2.22 -15.81
C ARG A 54 2.09 -2.05 -14.43
N TRP A 55 2.99 -2.96 -14.08
CA TRP A 55 3.72 -2.89 -12.82
C TRP A 55 5.12 -3.48 -12.98
N VAL A 56 5.99 -3.12 -12.05
CA VAL A 56 7.33 -3.68 -11.89
C VAL A 56 7.55 -4.01 -10.43
N ALA A 57 8.21 -5.13 -10.16
CA ALA A 57 8.64 -5.49 -8.82
C ALA A 57 10.15 -5.71 -8.81
N VAL A 58 10.81 -5.16 -7.79
CA VAL A 58 12.25 -5.26 -7.58
C VAL A 58 12.49 -5.90 -6.22
N HIS A 59 13.01 -7.12 -6.21
CA HIS A 59 13.49 -7.76 -5.00
C HIS A 59 14.82 -7.13 -4.61
N HIS A 60 14.80 -6.32 -3.55
CA HIS A 60 15.96 -5.56 -3.11
C HIS A 60 16.84 -6.35 -2.13
N GLY A 61 16.29 -7.43 -1.57
CA GLY A 61 16.96 -8.28 -0.60
C GLY A 61 16.86 -7.70 0.81
N ARG A 62 17.88 -7.92 1.63
CA ARG A 62 17.87 -7.53 3.05
C ARG A 62 18.20 -6.05 3.23
N SER A 63 17.41 -5.37 4.06
CA SER A 63 17.75 -4.04 4.59
C SER A 63 18.92 -4.11 5.58
N ALA A 64 19.38 -2.94 6.04
CA ALA A 64 20.38 -2.85 7.10
C ALA A 64 19.95 -3.54 8.41
N GLN A 65 18.64 -3.60 8.69
CA GLN A 65 18.07 -4.31 9.85
C GLN A 65 17.77 -5.79 9.56
N GLY A 66 18.11 -6.30 8.38
CA GLY A 66 17.93 -7.70 8.01
C GLY A 66 16.57 -8.05 7.40
N ASN A 67 15.66 -7.09 7.23
CA ASN A 67 14.34 -7.32 6.64
C ASN A 67 14.46 -7.56 5.14
N ASP A 68 14.02 -8.73 4.67
CA ASP A 68 13.99 -9.07 3.24
C ASP A 68 12.80 -8.36 2.58
N HIS A 69 12.97 -7.65 1.47
CA HIS A 69 11.90 -6.82 0.92
C HIS A 69 11.90 -6.66 -0.60
N VAL A 70 10.68 -6.47 -1.13
CA VAL A 70 10.39 -6.19 -2.53
C VAL A 70 9.69 -4.83 -2.64
N HIS A 71 10.14 -3.99 -3.57
CA HIS A 71 9.38 -2.82 -3.99
C HIS A 71 8.49 -3.15 -5.17
N LEU A 72 7.19 -2.87 -5.05
CA LEU A 72 6.20 -2.96 -6.12
C LEU A 72 5.80 -1.55 -6.54
N VAL A 73 5.88 -1.29 -7.84
CA VAL A 73 5.49 -0.03 -8.46
C VAL A 73 4.42 -0.32 -9.52
N VAL A 74 3.25 0.30 -9.39
CA VAL A 74 2.10 0.09 -10.28
C VAL A 74 1.73 1.40 -10.94
N ASN A 75 1.54 1.41 -12.26
CA ASN A 75 0.89 2.53 -12.93
C ASN A 75 -0.61 2.47 -12.68
N LEU A 76 -1.17 3.52 -12.09
CA LEU A 76 -2.59 3.59 -11.76
C LEU A 76 -3.48 3.69 -13.01
N VAL A 77 -2.93 4.07 -14.16
CA VAL A 77 -3.63 4.14 -15.45
C VAL A 77 -3.38 2.86 -16.25
N GLU A 78 -4.44 2.13 -16.59
CA GLU A 78 -4.34 0.96 -17.48
C GLU A 78 -4.32 1.36 -18.98
N GLU A 79 -4.09 0.39 -19.87
CA GLU A 79 -3.96 0.61 -21.32
C GLU A 79 -5.14 1.36 -21.96
N GLN A 80 -6.34 1.25 -21.39
CA GLN A 80 -7.56 1.90 -21.89
C GLN A 80 -7.84 3.26 -21.21
N GLY A 81 -6.89 3.79 -20.44
CA GLY A 81 -7.01 5.11 -19.80
C GLY A 81 -7.78 5.10 -18.47
N GLN A 82 -8.29 3.96 -18.03
CA GLN A 82 -8.99 3.87 -16.74
C GLN A 82 -8.03 4.01 -15.56
N VAL A 83 -8.31 4.98 -14.67
CA VAL A 83 -7.59 5.18 -13.41
C VAL A 83 -8.04 4.16 -12.37
N ALA A 84 -7.10 3.61 -11.61
CA ALA A 84 -7.40 2.68 -10.52
C ALA A 84 -8.23 3.33 -9.42
N ASN A 85 -9.10 2.54 -8.81
CA ASN A 85 -9.78 2.96 -7.59
C ASN A 85 -8.90 2.71 -6.37
N THR A 86 -8.23 3.76 -5.89
CA THR A 86 -7.41 3.73 -4.67
C THR A 86 -8.22 3.97 -3.40
N TYR A 87 -9.54 4.19 -3.48
CA TYR A 87 -10.38 4.31 -2.30
C TYR A 87 -10.31 3.03 -1.45
N ARG A 88 -9.96 3.20 -0.17
CA ARG A 88 -9.77 2.12 0.81
C ARG A 88 -8.77 1.05 0.35
N ASP A 89 -7.70 1.48 -0.30
CA ASP A 89 -6.53 0.65 -0.57
C ASP A 89 -5.88 0.09 0.71
N TRP A 90 -5.74 0.89 1.77
CA TRP A 90 -5.09 0.47 3.01
C TRP A 90 -5.81 -0.71 3.69
N PRO A 91 -7.15 -0.71 3.89
CA PRO A 91 -7.85 -1.88 4.40
C PRO A 91 -7.70 -3.13 3.52
N ARG A 92 -7.70 -2.97 2.18
CA ARG A 92 -7.49 -4.09 1.26
C ARG A 92 -6.08 -4.66 1.39
N TRP A 93 -5.08 -3.79 1.41
CA TRP A 93 -3.68 -4.14 1.61
C TRP A 93 -3.48 -4.88 2.94
N ARG A 94 -4.04 -4.32 4.03
CA ARG A 94 -3.96 -4.92 5.35
C ARG A 94 -4.57 -6.32 5.40
N SER A 95 -5.72 -6.50 4.76
CA SER A 95 -6.38 -7.81 4.69
C SER A 95 -5.51 -8.83 3.95
N TRP A 96 -4.89 -8.43 2.84
CA TRP A 96 -3.97 -9.31 2.09
C TRP A 96 -2.71 -9.68 2.90
N CYS A 97 -2.10 -8.72 3.60
CA CYS A 97 -0.98 -8.98 4.51
C CYS A 97 -1.36 -10.01 5.58
N GLN A 98 -2.46 -9.78 6.30
CA GLN A 98 -2.90 -10.68 7.37
C GLN A 98 -3.20 -12.09 6.89
N GLN A 99 -3.87 -12.23 5.73
CA GLN A 99 -4.15 -13.53 5.14
C GLN A 99 -2.88 -14.27 4.74
N THR A 100 -1.90 -13.54 4.19
CA THR A 100 -0.62 -14.11 3.77
C THR A 100 0.24 -14.52 4.96
N GLU A 101 0.36 -13.63 5.96
CA GLU A 101 1.06 -13.89 7.22
C GLU A 101 0.51 -15.15 7.90
N HIS A 102 -0.82 -15.24 8.04
CA HIS A 102 -1.48 -16.41 8.62
C HIS A 102 -1.23 -17.69 7.80
N ARG A 103 -1.39 -17.62 6.47
CA ARG A 103 -1.20 -18.78 5.58
C ARG A 103 0.23 -19.32 5.59
N MET A 104 1.21 -18.43 5.73
CA MET A 104 2.63 -18.77 5.71
C MET A 104 3.23 -18.94 7.11
N ASN A 105 2.42 -18.78 8.17
CA ASN A 105 2.86 -18.81 9.57
C ASN A 105 4.02 -17.82 9.83
N LEU A 106 3.85 -16.58 9.37
CA LEU A 106 4.81 -15.49 9.53
C LEU A 106 4.44 -14.60 10.71
N MET A 107 5.40 -13.81 11.19
CA MET A 107 5.16 -12.83 12.23
C MET A 107 4.13 -11.79 11.75
N PRO A 108 3.08 -11.51 12.55
CA PRO A 108 2.09 -10.50 12.18
C PRO A 108 2.73 -9.11 12.06
N SER A 109 2.45 -8.41 10.96
CA SER A 109 2.85 -7.01 10.84
C SER A 109 2.17 -6.18 11.94
N SER A 110 2.89 -5.19 12.48
CA SER A 110 2.35 -4.29 13.50
C SER A 110 1.00 -3.76 13.07
N PRO A 111 0.00 -3.65 13.97
CA PRO A 111 -1.26 -3.01 13.60
C PRO A 111 -0.91 -1.64 13.02
N GLY A 112 -1.35 -1.36 11.79
CA GLY A 112 -1.18 -0.01 11.25
C GLY A 112 -1.93 0.99 12.12
N PRO A 113 -1.79 2.30 11.86
CA PRO A 113 -2.28 3.32 12.77
C PRO A 113 -3.73 2.99 13.15
N ALA A 114 -3.98 2.78 14.44
CA ALA A 114 -5.33 2.70 14.95
C ALA A 114 -6.07 3.90 14.37
N ALA A 115 -7.28 3.69 13.84
CA ALA A 115 -8.14 4.80 13.46
C ALA A 115 -8.05 5.82 14.60
N MET A 116 -7.53 7.02 14.31
CA MET A 116 -7.37 8.03 15.34
C MET A 116 -8.71 8.12 16.07
N PRO A 117 -8.73 8.04 17.42
CA PRO A 117 -9.98 8.24 18.14
C PRO A 117 -10.58 9.57 17.65
N PRO A 118 -11.92 9.64 17.45
CA PRO A 118 -12.54 10.87 16.99
C PRO A 118 -12.04 12.02 17.87
N ALA A 119 -11.60 13.11 17.23
CA ALA A 119 -11.10 14.28 17.95
C ALA A 119 -12.11 14.65 19.03
N GLU A 120 -11.64 14.78 20.28
CA GLU A 120 -12.50 15.18 21.38
C GLU A 120 -13.21 16.48 20.99
N PRO A 121 -14.54 16.59 21.21
CA PRO A 121 -15.25 17.82 20.90
C PRO A 121 -14.58 18.95 21.66
N ARG A 122 -14.09 19.94 20.91
CA ARG A 122 -13.43 21.13 21.44
C ARG A 122 -14.37 21.74 22.48
N SER A 123 -13.96 21.70 23.75
CA SER A 123 -14.69 22.34 24.84
C SER A 123 -14.94 23.81 24.47
N THR A 124 -16.20 24.17 24.32
CA THR A 124 -16.61 25.57 24.18
C THR A 124 -16.32 26.24 25.51
N ALA A 125 -15.25 27.02 25.57
CA ALA A 125 -15.01 27.92 26.68
C ALA A 125 -16.24 28.85 26.85
N PRO A 126 -16.69 29.11 28.09
CA PRO A 126 -17.85 29.96 28.32
C PRO A 126 -17.51 31.41 27.94
N SER A 127 -18.39 32.02 27.15
CA SER A 127 -18.37 33.44 26.82
C SER A 127 -18.42 34.26 28.11
N GLY A 128 -17.29 34.88 28.47
CA GLY A 128 -17.24 35.86 29.56
C GLY A 128 -18.13 37.05 29.20
N GLN A 129 -19.18 37.27 29.99
CA GLN A 129 -19.95 38.51 29.95
C GLN A 129 -19.13 39.58 30.66
N GLY A 130 -18.72 40.61 29.91
CA GLY A 130 -18.14 41.82 30.46
C GLY A 130 -19.24 42.65 31.15
N THR A 131 -19.01 42.98 32.41
CA THR A 131 -19.77 43.97 33.16
C THR A 131 -19.11 45.34 33.02
N THR A 132 -19.90 46.35 32.66
CA THR A 132 -19.72 47.74 33.10
C THR A 132 -21.03 48.23 33.65
#